data_AF-A0A7S2R089-F1
#
_entry.id   AF-A0A7S2R089-F1
#
_cell.length_a   1.000
_cell.length_b   1.000
_cell.length_c   1.000
_cell.angle_alpha   90.00
_cell.angle_beta   90.00
_cell.angle_gamma   90.00
#
_symmetry.space_group_name_H-M   'P 1'
#
loop_
_entity.id
_entity.type
_entity.pdbx_description
1 polymer ?
#
loop_
_entity_poly.entity_id
_entity_poly.type
_entity_poly.pdbx_seq_one_letter_code
_entity_poly.pdbx_strand_id
1 'polypeptide(L)'
;MTEDEEKRFLVTVIKDLLGLCEQKRGKDNKAVIASNIMYVVGQYPRFLKAHWKFLKTVVNKLFEFMHESHPGVQDMACDTFLKIAMKCKRKFVTLQTDETVPFICELVESLPSIISDLQPHQVQAFYEAVGCMLSDRGPNVTIDRPALLAQLMDMPNRTWRVVMDQAIKNVESLVETNTIKEIIKILKCNNRVSNSVGSLYTNQLQTFFLDMLNVYKVYSERISADVARQGSIATQMSLVRTMRSAKKEVLRLLIVFIDKSGPPEAEARAVAQGFIPPVLDPILGDYQRNIAGARDPEVLSLFMTVVEKLKGHVIDDVPRIMEAVFECTLQMITTNFEDYPEHRISFYEFLRAVNLHCFPALFNIPPAHQKLVIDSVVWAMKHTERNISDTGLDILHELLLNVGRTPHIAQGFYQQYLLALIQDVFAVMTDRLHKSGFKMHSTLLRHMFHLVQMNQVTVPLYDPASAPAGQSNPSFLRGHISNLLIASFPNLTKSQVAVFVEGLFDLKMDLPTFKAHLRDFLIQLKEFSAEDNSGLFSEETEHVKRQQDEAASAHRRCVPGLLKPSEIDNDL
;
A
#
# COMPACT_ATOMS: atom_id res chain seq x y z
N MET A 1 14.04 35.93 1.77
CA MET A 1 15.50 35.95 1.99
C MET A 1 16.18 35.53 0.70
N THR A 2 17.03 36.38 0.16
CA THR A 2 17.85 36.06 -1.03
C THR A 2 18.87 34.97 -0.70
N GLU A 3 19.43 34.28 -1.70
CA GLU A 3 20.46 33.26 -1.48
C GLU A 3 21.72 33.82 -0.79
N ASP A 4 22.09 35.06 -1.09
CA ASP A 4 23.24 35.72 -0.48
C ASP A 4 23.02 36.09 0.99
N GLU A 5 21.82 36.56 1.33
CA GLU A 5 21.43 36.83 2.73
C GLU A 5 21.39 35.53 3.54
N GLU A 6 20.79 34.47 2.96
CA GLU A 6 20.75 33.14 3.58
C GLU A 6 22.15 32.60 3.84
N LYS A 7 23.04 32.68 2.84
CA LYS A 7 24.42 32.26 2.96
C LYS A 7 25.15 32.99 4.09
N ARG A 8 25.07 34.33 4.13
CA ARG A 8 25.72 35.12 5.18
C ARG A 8 25.19 34.76 6.56
N PHE A 9 23.87 34.63 6.69
CA PHE A 9 23.22 34.25 7.95
C PHE A 9 23.66 32.86 8.42
N LEU A 10 23.56 31.84 7.57
CA LEU A 10 23.88 30.47 7.94
C LEU A 10 25.36 30.25 8.26
N VAL A 11 26.26 30.91 7.52
CA VAL A 11 27.70 30.83 7.81
C VAL A 11 27.99 31.38 9.21
N THR A 12 27.38 32.51 9.59
CA THR A 12 27.54 33.07 10.94
C THR A 12 26.94 32.15 11.99
N VAL A 13 25.67 31.76 11.82
CA VAL A 13 24.95 30.91 12.79
C VAL A 13 25.69 29.59 13.05
N ILE A 14 26.13 28.90 12.01
CA ILE A 14 26.75 27.58 12.19
C ILE A 14 28.16 27.72 12.77
N LYS A 15 28.93 28.75 12.39
CA LYS A 15 30.23 29.03 13.02
C LYS A 15 30.08 29.34 14.51
N ASP A 16 29.10 30.17 14.87
CA ASP A 16 28.84 30.52 16.27
C ASP A 16 28.37 29.30 17.07
N LEU A 17 27.51 28.45 16.49
CA LEU A 17 27.07 27.22 17.15
C LEU A 17 28.19 26.20 17.31
N LEU A 18 29.07 26.03 16.31
CA LEU A 18 30.25 25.17 16.41
C LEU A 18 31.22 25.71 17.48
N GLY A 19 31.50 27.01 17.48
CA GLY A 19 32.32 27.65 18.50
C GLY A 19 31.72 27.53 19.91
N LEU A 20 30.39 27.65 20.03
CA LEU A 20 29.68 27.45 21.29
C LEU A 20 29.80 25.99 21.76
N CYS A 21 29.75 25.02 20.84
CA CYS A 21 29.92 23.61 21.13
C CYS A 21 31.33 23.29 21.67
N GLU A 22 32.35 24.00 21.19
CA GLU A 22 33.73 23.88 21.69
C GLU A 22 33.92 24.55 23.05
N GLN A 23 33.32 25.72 23.26
CA GLN A 23 33.45 26.50 24.51
C GLN A 23 32.69 25.89 25.69
N LYS A 24 31.50 25.32 25.45
CA LYS A 24 30.65 24.80 26.53
C LYS A 24 31.18 23.44 27.02
N ARG A 25 31.28 23.34 28.36
CA ARG A 25 31.68 22.12 29.07
C ARG A 25 30.46 21.32 29.50
N GLY A 26 30.63 20.01 29.67
CA GLY A 26 29.57 19.08 30.05
C GLY A 26 28.90 18.43 28.84
N LYS A 27 28.62 17.12 28.94
CA LYS A 27 28.03 16.33 27.86
C LYS A 27 26.64 16.84 27.47
N ASP A 28 25.80 17.15 28.45
CA ASP A 28 24.43 17.62 28.22
C ASP A 28 24.40 18.94 27.45
N ASN A 29 25.26 19.90 27.83
CA ASN A 29 25.37 21.17 27.12
C ASN A 29 25.83 20.98 25.67
N LYS A 30 26.80 20.09 25.43
CA LYS A 30 27.27 19.77 24.08
C LYS A 30 26.19 19.06 23.26
N ALA A 31 25.44 18.15 23.86
CA ALA A 31 24.33 17.45 23.20
C ALA A 31 23.23 18.42 22.76
N VAL A 32 22.85 19.39 23.60
CA VAL A 32 21.87 20.43 23.25
C VAL A 32 22.36 21.27 22.06
N ILE A 33 23.63 21.67 22.06
CA ILE A 33 24.19 22.47 20.97
C ILE A 33 24.30 21.64 19.69
N ALA A 34 24.76 20.40 19.77
CA ALA A 34 24.81 19.48 18.64
C ALA A 34 23.40 19.27 18.05
N SER A 35 22.38 19.10 18.90
CA SER A 35 20.98 19.03 18.48
C SER A 35 20.54 20.26 17.70
N ASN A 36 20.85 21.47 18.20
CA ASN A 36 20.53 22.71 17.51
C ASN A 36 21.25 22.83 16.16
N ILE A 37 22.53 22.45 16.08
CA ILE A 37 23.31 22.42 14.83
C ILE A 37 22.63 21.47 13.84
N MET A 38 22.36 20.22 14.25
CA MET A 38 21.72 19.19 13.44
C MET A 38 20.34 19.63 12.92
N TYR A 39 19.54 20.26 13.78
CA TYR A 39 18.25 20.81 13.38
C TYR A 39 18.40 21.90 12.31
N VAL A 40 19.26 22.89 12.56
CA VAL A 40 19.50 24.00 11.61
C VAL A 40 19.97 23.45 10.27
N VAL A 41 21.05 22.67 10.22
CA VAL A 41 21.58 22.17 8.93
C VAL A 41 20.57 21.32 8.16
N GLY A 42 19.73 20.55 8.86
CA GLY A 42 18.66 19.75 8.24
C GLY A 42 17.54 20.59 7.59
N GLN A 43 17.37 21.86 7.99
CA GLN A 43 16.36 22.77 7.41
C GLN A 43 16.87 23.60 6.23
N TYR A 44 18.17 23.56 5.90
CA TYR A 44 18.74 24.39 4.83
C TYR A 44 19.40 23.58 3.71
N PRO A 45 18.68 22.65 3.04
CA PRO A 45 19.25 21.85 1.96
C PRO A 45 19.67 22.69 0.75
N ARG A 46 19.02 23.83 0.48
CA ARG A 46 19.41 24.76 -0.61
C ARG A 46 20.85 25.26 -0.43
N PHE A 47 21.15 25.76 0.77
CA PHE A 47 22.49 26.20 1.14
C PHE A 47 23.51 25.05 1.03
N LEU A 48 23.17 23.87 1.53
CA LEU A 48 24.05 22.71 1.45
C LEU A 48 24.34 22.26 0.01
N LYS A 49 23.34 22.31 -0.90
CA LYS A 49 23.52 22.03 -2.33
C LYS A 49 24.51 23.02 -2.99
N ALA A 50 24.49 24.30 -2.58
CA ALA A 50 25.36 25.34 -3.14
C ALA A 50 26.79 25.31 -2.59
N HIS A 51 27.02 24.72 -1.42
CA HIS A 51 28.30 24.80 -0.71
C HIS A 51 28.86 23.43 -0.32
N TRP A 52 29.51 22.76 -1.27
CA TRP A 52 30.06 21.40 -1.09
C TRP A 52 30.96 21.24 0.13
N LYS A 53 31.97 22.12 0.29
CA LYS A 53 32.91 22.05 1.43
C LYS A 53 32.16 22.04 2.76
N PHE A 54 31.09 22.82 2.84
CA PHE A 54 30.23 22.91 4.02
C PHE A 54 29.42 21.63 4.23
N LEU A 55 28.80 21.10 3.17
CA LEU A 55 28.08 19.84 3.20
C LEU A 55 28.99 18.68 3.67
N LYS A 56 30.21 18.57 3.12
CA LYS A 56 31.19 17.55 3.53
C LYS A 56 31.56 17.69 5.02
N THR A 57 31.83 18.91 5.50
CA THR A 57 32.11 19.17 6.92
C THR A 57 30.94 18.77 7.83
N VAL A 58 29.72 19.15 7.47
CA VAL A 58 28.52 18.80 8.25
C VAL A 58 28.35 17.28 8.34
N VAL A 59 28.49 16.57 7.22
CA VAL A 59 28.32 15.11 7.17
C VAL A 59 29.39 14.40 8.01
N ASN A 60 30.65 14.81 7.92
CA ASN A 60 31.70 14.26 8.79
C ASN A 60 31.41 14.53 10.27
N LYS A 61 30.86 15.70 10.60
CA LYS A 61 30.46 16.01 11.98
C LYS A 61 29.29 15.14 12.45
N LEU A 62 28.35 14.79 11.56
CA LEU A 62 27.30 13.83 11.88
C LEU A 62 27.88 12.44 12.17
N PHE A 63 28.91 12.00 11.44
CA PHE A 63 29.61 10.75 11.73
C PHE A 63 30.29 10.79 13.10
N GLU A 64 30.92 11.90 13.49
CA GLU A 64 31.43 12.05 14.85
C GLU A 64 30.31 11.94 15.91
N PHE A 65 29.15 12.55 15.67
CA PHE A 65 28.00 12.46 16.57
C PHE A 65 27.38 11.06 16.64
N MET A 66 27.57 10.22 15.62
CA MET A 66 27.18 8.80 15.65
C MET A 66 27.99 7.98 16.67
N HIS A 67 29.15 8.49 17.12
CA HIS A 67 29.96 7.90 18.18
C HIS A 67 29.71 8.52 19.57
N GLU A 68 28.79 9.49 19.69
CA GLU A 68 28.49 10.10 20.98
C GLU A 68 27.55 9.22 21.81
N SER A 69 27.93 8.97 23.06
CA SER A 69 27.19 8.09 23.97
C SER A 69 26.00 8.77 24.65
N HIS A 70 25.84 10.07 24.47
CA HIS A 70 24.73 10.82 25.05
C HIS A 70 23.39 10.37 24.42
N PRO A 71 22.36 10.03 25.23
CA PRO A 71 21.06 9.60 24.74
C PRO A 71 20.46 10.54 23.69
N GLY A 72 19.93 9.95 22.61
CA GLY A 72 19.26 10.66 21.52
C GLY A 72 20.18 11.36 20.49
N VAL A 73 21.47 11.55 20.78
CA VAL A 73 22.39 12.22 19.84
C VAL A 73 22.61 11.36 18.58
N GLN A 74 22.85 10.05 18.75
CA GLN A 74 23.03 9.12 17.63
C GLN A 74 21.78 9.03 16.75
N ASP A 75 20.58 8.98 17.34
CA ASP A 75 19.31 8.95 16.60
C ASP A 75 19.15 10.23 15.77
N MET A 76 19.39 11.39 16.40
CA MET A 76 19.29 12.68 15.71
C MET A 76 20.34 12.83 14.61
N ALA A 77 21.55 12.29 14.79
CA ALA A 77 22.59 12.28 13.79
C ALA A 77 22.20 11.43 12.57
N CYS A 78 21.66 10.22 12.78
CA CYS A 78 21.17 9.35 11.71
C CYS A 78 19.99 9.96 10.97
N ASP A 79 19.00 10.52 11.68
CA ASP A 79 17.84 11.18 11.08
C ASP A 79 18.23 12.42 10.27
N THR A 80 19.17 13.22 10.79
CA THR A 80 19.68 14.40 10.09
C THR A 80 20.47 14.00 8.87
N PHE A 81 21.29 12.95 8.97
CA PHE A 81 22.04 12.40 7.85
C PHE A 81 21.11 11.90 6.74
N LEU A 82 20.06 11.14 7.09
CA LEU A 82 19.04 10.69 6.14
C LEU A 82 18.32 11.86 5.45
N LYS A 83 17.90 12.89 6.20
CA LYS A 83 17.28 14.10 5.62
C LYS A 83 18.21 14.80 4.62
N ILE A 84 19.48 14.95 4.98
CA ILE A 84 20.49 15.55 4.10
C ILE A 84 20.72 14.66 2.87
N ALA A 85 20.83 13.35 3.04
CA ALA A 85 21.00 12.41 1.95
C ALA A 85 19.83 12.47 0.95
N MET A 86 18.59 12.47 1.44
CA MET A 86 17.40 12.59 0.60
C MET A 86 17.37 13.90 -0.21
N LYS A 87 17.71 15.03 0.42
CA LYS A 87 17.63 16.35 -0.22
C LYS A 87 18.89 16.72 -1.01
N CYS A 88 20.05 16.13 -0.74
CA CYS A 88 21.33 16.46 -1.36
C CYS A 88 21.99 15.30 -2.12
N LYS A 89 21.29 14.17 -2.33
CA LYS A 89 21.79 12.91 -2.96
C LYS A 89 22.75 13.11 -4.13
N ARG A 90 22.38 13.94 -5.13
CA ARG A 90 23.21 14.25 -6.31
C ARG A 90 24.65 14.64 -5.95
N LYS A 91 24.85 15.44 -4.89
CA LYS A 91 26.16 15.96 -4.51
C LYS A 91 27.09 14.86 -4.01
N PHE A 92 26.56 13.80 -3.44
CA PHE A 92 27.33 12.67 -2.94
C PHE A 92 27.81 11.72 -4.04
N VAL A 93 27.04 11.62 -5.13
CA VAL A 93 27.31 10.70 -6.26
C VAL A 93 28.00 11.36 -7.46
N THR A 94 28.23 12.66 -7.42
CA THR A 94 28.94 13.41 -8.46
C THR A 94 30.32 13.82 -7.95
N LEU A 95 31.32 13.86 -8.85
CA LEU A 95 32.64 14.36 -8.51
C LEU A 95 32.56 15.86 -8.22
N GLN A 96 33.01 16.27 -7.04
CA GLN A 96 32.98 17.67 -6.61
C GLN A 96 34.33 18.34 -6.87
N THR A 97 34.33 19.67 -6.90
CA THR A 97 35.55 20.46 -7.09
C THR A 97 36.53 20.21 -5.95
N ASP A 98 37.82 20.09 -6.30
CA ASP A 98 38.92 19.76 -5.37
C ASP A 98 38.87 18.34 -4.76
N GLU A 99 38.00 17.45 -5.25
CA GLU A 99 37.93 16.04 -4.82
C GLU A 99 38.44 15.10 -5.92
N THR A 100 38.93 13.92 -5.54
CA THR A 100 39.44 12.90 -6.48
C THR A 100 38.41 11.84 -6.84
N VAL A 101 37.49 11.53 -5.93
CA VAL A 101 36.40 10.57 -6.11
C VAL A 101 35.08 11.14 -5.58
N PRO A 102 33.92 10.68 -6.08
CA PRO A 102 32.64 10.98 -5.45
C PRO A 102 32.61 10.52 -4.00
N PHE A 103 32.12 11.37 -3.08
CA PHE A 103 32.18 11.12 -1.63
C PHE A 103 31.49 9.83 -1.19
N ILE A 104 30.47 9.37 -1.92
CA ILE A 104 29.81 8.10 -1.62
C ILE A 104 30.78 6.91 -1.65
N CYS A 105 31.83 6.94 -2.47
CA CYS A 105 32.84 5.89 -2.52
C CYS A 105 33.64 5.84 -1.21
N GLU A 106 34.14 7.00 -0.74
CA GLU A 106 34.84 7.13 0.55
C GLU A 106 33.96 6.69 1.72
N LEU A 107 32.67 7.02 1.64
CA LEU A 107 31.67 6.70 2.65
C LEU A 107 31.46 5.18 2.76
N VAL A 108 31.26 4.48 1.63
CA VAL A 108 31.05 3.04 1.62
C VAL A 108 32.30 2.29 2.09
N GLU A 109 33.50 2.77 1.74
CA GLU A 109 34.77 2.21 2.22
C GLU A 109 34.93 2.37 3.74
N SER A 110 34.57 3.53 4.28
CA SER A 110 34.68 3.85 5.71
C SER A 110 33.50 3.32 6.55
N LEU A 111 32.52 2.67 5.92
CA LEU A 111 31.27 2.25 6.53
C LEU A 111 31.44 1.47 7.85
N PRO A 112 32.33 0.46 7.96
CA PRO A 112 32.49 -0.29 9.21
C PRO A 112 32.92 0.58 10.40
N SER A 113 33.72 1.62 10.14
CA SER A 113 34.15 2.55 11.17
C SER A 113 33.04 3.49 11.59
N ILE A 114 32.21 3.96 10.64
CA ILE A 114 31.17 4.95 10.92
C ILE A 114 30.04 4.36 11.78
N ILE A 115 29.68 3.10 11.52
CA ILE A 115 28.51 2.47 12.14
C ILE A 115 28.83 1.63 13.39
N SER A 116 30.09 1.61 13.84
CA SER A 116 30.57 0.65 14.86
C SER A 116 29.83 0.74 16.20
N ASP A 117 29.40 1.94 16.59
CA ASP A 117 28.76 2.21 17.88
C ASP A 117 27.24 2.39 17.75
N LEU A 118 26.69 2.18 16.54
CA LEU A 118 25.28 2.38 16.25
C LEU A 118 24.43 1.17 16.62
N GLN A 119 23.21 1.45 17.08
CA GLN A 119 22.17 0.45 17.33
C GLN A 119 21.55 -0.05 16.02
N PRO A 120 20.89 -1.23 15.99
CA PRO A 120 20.39 -1.82 14.75
C PRO A 120 19.45 -0.93 13.92
N HIS A 121 18.58 -0.13 14.56
CA HIS A 121 17.68 0.78 13.83
C HIS A 121 18.43 2.01 13.26
N GLN A 122 19.49 2.47 13.93
CA GLN A 122 20.36 3.55 13.45
C GLN A 122 21.19 3.08 12.26
N VAL A 123 21.74 1.85 12.33
CA VAL A 123 22.41 1.21 11.18
C VAL A 123 21.44 1.13 9.99
N GLN A 124 20.20 0.69 10.21
CA GLN A 124 19.18 0.64 9.16
C GLN A 124 18.91 2.02 8.52
N ALA A 125 18.79 3.08 9.32
CA ALA A 125 18.62 4.45 8.83
C ALA A 125 19.85 4.95 8.03
N PHE A 126 21.05 4.56 8.46
CA PHE A 126 22.29 4.87 7.73
C PHE A 126 22.31 4.21 6.35
N TYR A 127 22.01 2.91 6.27
CA TYR A 127 21.92 2.18 5.00
C TYR A 127 20.83 2.77 4.09
N GLU A 128 19.69 3.19 4.64
CA GLU A 128 18.64 3.90 3.90
C GLU A 128 19.15 5.21 3.31
N ALA A 129 19.92 5.99 4.08
CA ALA A 129 20.49 7.25 3.62
C ALA A 129 21.45 7.07 2.44
N VAL A 130 22.37 6.09 2.53
CA VAL A 130 23.28 5.76 1.43
C VAL A 130 22.51 5.21 0.22
N GLY A 131 21.47 4.41 0.47
CA GLY A 131 20.57 3.94 -0.59
C GLY A 131 19.86 5.07 -1.34
N CYS A 132 19.41 6.11 -0.63
CA CYS A 132 18.85 7.31 -1.26
C CYS A 132 19.86 8.01 -2.18
N MET A 133 21.15 8.01 -1.83
CA MET A 133 22.20 8.57 -2.69
C MET A 133 22.36 7.74 -3.97
N LEU A 134 22.44 6.40 -3.84
CA LEU A 134 22.57 5.47 -4.98
C LEU A 134 21.36 5.47 -5.93
N SER A 135 20.18 5.88 -5.44
CA SER A 135 18.97 6.00 -6.27
C SER A 135 19.11 7.04 -7.38
N ASP A 136 20.06 7.98 -7.26
CA ASP A 136 20.18 9.11 -8.16
C ASP A 136 20.88 8.77 -9.50
N ARG A 137 20.26 9.17 -10.61
CA ARG A 137 20.63 8.85 -12.02
C ARG A 137 20.85 10.05 -12.92
N GLY A 138 20.55 11.26 -12.46
CA GLY A 138 20.69 12.45 -13.30
C GLY A 138 22.14 12.78 -13.67
N PRO A 139 22.34 13.97 -14.27
CA PRO A 139 23.53 14.25 -15.06
C PRO A 139 24.80 14.23 -14.22
N ASN A 140 25.92 13.85 -14.86
CA ASN A 140 27.27 13.82 -14.29
C ASN A 140 27.52 12.75 -13.21
N VAL A 141 26.58 11.83 -12.98
CA VAL A 141 26.81 10.66 -12.14
C VAL A 141 27.64 9.65 -12.93
N THR A 142 28.89 9.43 -12.51
CA THR A 142 29.86 8.55 -13.20
C THR A 142 30.17 7.27 -12.44
N ILE A 143 29.58 7.08 -11.26
CA ILE A 143 29.81 5.90 -10.43
C ILE A 143 29.17 4.65 -11.03
N ASP A 144 29.82 3.50 -10.85
CA ASP A 144 29.22 2.19 -11.08
C ASP A 144 28.26 1.87 -9.90
N ARG A 145 26.98 2.21 -10.08
CA ARG A 145 25.97 2.07 -9.03
C ARG A 145 25.76 0.60 -8.61
N PRO A 146 25.65 -0.39 -9.52
CA PRO A 146 25.60 -1.81 -9.14
C PRO A 146 26.81 -2.26 -8.31
N ALA A 147 28.04 -1.92 -8.73
CA ALA A 147 29.24 -2.32 -7.99
C ALA A 147 29.29 -1.68 -6.59
N LEU A 148 28.92 -0.40 -6.49
CA LEU A 148 28.91 0.30 -5.21
C LEU A 148 27.79 -0.22 -4.28
N LEU A 149 26.64 -0.61 -4.82
CA LEU A 149 25.60 -1.31 -4.05
C LEU A 149 26.11 -2.64 -3.50
N ALA A 150 26.85 -3.42 -4.30
CA ALA A 150 27.43 -4.68 -3.83
C ALA A 150 28.44 -4.45 -2.68
N GLN A 151 29.23 -3.38 -2.74
CA GLN A 151 30.14 -3.00 -1.67
C GLN A 151 29.38 -2.55 -0.40
N LEU A 152 28.34 -1.73 -0.55
CA LEU A 152 27.48 -1.31 0.57
C LEU A 152 26.89 -2.53 1.31
N MET A 153 26.46 -3.55 0.56
CA MET A 153 25.80 -4.74 1.11
C MET A 153 26.75 -5.86 1.55
N ASP A 154 28.07 -5.68 1.42
CA ASP A 154 29.06 -6.75 1.70
C ASP A 154 28.97 -7.28 3.14
N MET A 155 28.84 -6.41 4.15
CA MET A 155 28.73 -6.83 5.55
C MET A 155 27.48 -7.70 5.81
N PRO A 156 26.24 -7.26 5.50
CA PRO A 156 25.06 -8.11 5.58
C PRO A 156 25.18 -9.41 4.76
N ASN A 157 25.75 -9.34 3.55
CA ASN A 157 25.93 -10.49 2.67
C ASN A 157 26.91 -11.53 3.22
N ARG A 158 27.99 -11.09 3.90
CA ARG A 158 28.91 -11.99 4.60
C ARG A 158 28.23 -12.70 5.74
N THR A 159 27.50 -11.98 6.58
CA THR A 159 26.76 -12.58 7.69
C THR A 159 25.71 -13.56 7.19
N TRP A 160 24.97 -13.22 6.14
CA TRP A 160 24.02 -14.12 5.48
C TRP A 160 24.69 -15.42 5.01
N ARG A 161 25.82 -15.31 4.29
CA ARG A 161 26.57 -16.48 3.81
C ARG A 161 27.02 -17.39 4.95
N VAL A 162 27.52 -16.83 6.05
CA VAL A 162 27.90 -17.63 7.24
C VAL A 162 26.70 -18.40 7.80
N VAL A 163 25.53 -17.78 7.89
CA VAL A 163 24.30 -18.46 8.35
C VAL A 163 23.89 -19.56 7.39
N MET A 164 23.95 -19.32 6.07
CA MET A 164 23.61 -20.34 5.06
C MET A 164 24.61 -21.49 5.04
N ASP A 165 25.91 -21.23 5.18
CA ASP A 165 26.97 -22.26 5.24
C ASP A 165 26.78 -23.20 6.45
N GLN A 166 26.26 -22.67 7.57
CA GLN A 166 25.87 -23.47 8.73
C GLN A 166 24.60 -24.28 8.45
N ALA A 167 23.59 -23.67 7.81
CA ALA A 167 22.34 -24.32 7.45
C ALA A 167 22.51 -25.48 6.47
N ILE A 168 23.45 -25.37 5.52
CA ILE A 168 23.80 -26.45 4.58
C ILE A 168 24.28 -27.71 5.33
N LYS A 169 25.01 -27.52 6.44
CA LYS A 169 25.50 -28.64 7.27
C LYS A 169 24.43 -29.15 8.22
N ASN A 170 23.60 -28.26 8.77
CA ASN A 170 22.54 -28.59 9.70
C ASN A 170 21.39 -27.58 9.59
N VAL A 171 20.28 -27.99 8.99
CA VAL A 171 19.08 -27.14 8.80
C VAL A 171 18.50 -26.66 10.14
N GLU A 172 18.65 -27.43 11.22
CA GLU A 172 18.15 -27.03 12.55
C GLU A 172 18.83 -25.76 13.09
N SER A 173 20.03 -25.41 12.60
CA SER A 173 20.70 -24.15 12.96
C SER A 173 19.88 -22.92 12.59
N LEU A 174 19.03 -23.00 11.56
CA LEU A 174 18.11 -21.92 11.17
C LEU A 174 17.02 -21.65 12.20
N VAL A 175 16.68 -22.66 13.01
CA VAL A 175 15.59 -22.61 14.00
C VAL A 175 16.12 -22.11 15.36
N GLU A 176 17.42 -21.92 15.51
CA GLU A 176 18.00 -21.32 16.71
C GLU A 176 17.57 -19.85 16.85
N THR A 177 17.14 -19.47 18.05
CA THR A 177 16.56 -18.12 18.30
C THR A 177 17.51 -16.98 17.92
N ASN A 178 18.82 -17.15 18.12
CA ASN A 178 19.81 -16.15 17.76
C ASN A 178 19.99 -16.04 16.23
N THR A 179 19.98 -17.17 15.53
CA THR A 179 20.04 -17.23 14.07
C THR A 179 18.84 -16.55 13.44
N ILE A 180 17.62 -16.82 13.93
CA ILE A 180 16.40 -16.17 13.42
C ILE A 180 16.47 -14.65 13.65
N LYS A 181 16.97 -14.19 14.81
CA LYS A 181 17.14 -12.76 15.09
C LYS A 181 18.15 -12.09 14.14
N GLU A 182 19.25 -12.75 13.82
CA GLU A 182 20.23 -12.22 12.86
C GLU A 182 19.65 -12.18 11.44
N ILE A 183 18.91 -13.20 11.02
CA ILE A 183 18.16 -13.21 9.75
C ILE A 183 17.18 -12.03 9.69
N ILE A 184 16.39 -11.80 10.74
CA ILE A 184 15.46 -10.66 10.82
C ILE A 184 16.21 -9.32 10.68
N LYS A 185 17.37 -9.18 11.34
CA LYS A 185 18.19 -7.97 11.27
C LYS A 185 18.72 -7.73 9.85
N ILE A 186 19.19 -8.77 9.17
CA ILE A 186 19.64 -8.70 7.77
C ILE A 186 18.49 -8.32 6.84
N LEU A 187 17.33 -8.96 6.99
CA LEU A 187 16.15 -8.68 6.16
C LEU A 187 15.63 -7.24 6.36
N LYS A 188 15.60 -6.74 7.59
CA LYS A 188 15.23 -5.34 7.87
C LYS A 188 16.17 -4.33 7.23
N CYS A 189 17.46 -4.61 7.21
CA CYS A 189 18.44 -3.78 6.49
C CYS A 189 18.16 -3.79 4.98
N ASN A 190 17.97 -4.98 4.41
CA ASN A 190 17.61 -5.14 3.00
C ASN A 190 16.28 -4.44 2.63
N ASN A 191 15.28 -4.47 3.52
CA ASN A 191 14.01 -3.74 3.35
C ASN A 191 14.23 -2.23 3.17
N ARG A 192 15.09 -1.64 4.02
CA ARG A 192 15.44 -0.22 3.99
C ARG A 192 16.23 0.17 2.74
N VAL A 193 17.18 -0.67 2.35
CA VAL A 193 17.98 -0.47 1.13
C VAL A 193 17.10 -0.61 -0.12
N SER A 194 16.28 -1.65 -0.21
CA SER A 194 15.34 -1.88 -1.31
C SER A 194 14.41 -0.68 -1.53
N ASN A 195 13.82 -0.17 -0.45
CA ASN A 195 12.94 1.00 -0.51
C ASN A 195 13.65 2.27 -1.02
N SER A 196 14.92 2.46 -0.62
CA SER A 196 15.66 3.69 -0.90
C SER A 196 16.37 3.69 -2.26
N VAL A 197 16.98 2.56 -2.68
CA VAL A 197 17.68 2.47 -3.97
C VAL A 197 16.74 2.23 -5.16
N GLY A 198 15.54 1.71 -4.91
CA GLY A 198 14.54 1.39 -5.92
C GLY A 198 14.95 0.24 -6.83
N SER A 199 14.68 0.34 -8.15
CA SER A 199 14.89 -0.75 -9.11
C SER A 199 16.33 -1.29 -9.18
N LEU A 200 17.33 -0.51 -8.77
CA LEU A 200 18.72 -0.95 -8.67
C LEU A 200 18.88 -2.17 -7.73
N TYR A 201 17.99 -2.30 -6.75
CA TYR A 201 17.99 -3.37 -5.75
C TYR A 201 17.90 -4.78 -6.36
N THR A 202 17.40 -4.92 -7.60
CA THR A 202 17.36 -6.21 -8.30
C THR A 202 18.71 -6.93 -8.28
N ASN A 203 19.82 -6.18 -8.43
CA ASN A 203 21.18 -6.74 -8.44
C ASN A 203 21.53 -7.36 -7.09
N GLN A 204 21.11 -6.73 -5.99
CA GLN A 204 21.32 -7.23 -4.64
C GLN A 204 20.39 -8.40 -4.34
N LEU A 205 19.08 -8.30 -4.67
CA LEU A 205 18.12 -9.36 -4.39
C LEU A 205 18.52 -10.68 -5.03
N GLN A 206 18.98 -10.65 -6.29
CA GLN A 206 19.41 -11.85 -7.03
C GLN A 206 20.52 -12.64 -6.31
N THR A 207 21.33 -12.00 -5.46
CA THR A 207 22.45 -12.66 -4.77
C THR A 207 22.01 -13.68 -3.72
N PHE A 208 20.82 -13.52 -3.15
CA PHE A 208 20.34 -14.37 -2.04
C PHE A 208 18.85 -14.76 -2.15
N PHE A 209 18.20 -14.43 -3.27
CA PHE A 209 16.76 -14.61 -3.48
C PHE A 209 16.27 -16.03 -3.20
N LEU A 210 16.92 -17.04 -3.79
CA LEU A 210 16.50 -18.43 -3.61
C LEU A 210 16.74 -18.93 -2.18
N ASP A 211 17.86 -18.56 -1.57
CA ASP A 211 18.14 -18.89 -0.17
C ASP A 211 17.10 -18.27 0.77
N MET A 212 16.71 -17.02 0.51
CA MET A 212 15.66 -16.34 1.28
C MET A 212 14.32 -17.09 1.20
N LEU A 213 13.93 -17.57 0.01
CA LEU A 213 12.72 -18.37 -0.17
C LEU A 213 12.82 -19.74 0.51
N ASN A 214 14.00 -20.36 0.50
CA ASN A 214 14.26 -21.60 1.23
C ASN A 214 14.12 -21.40 2.75
N VAL A 215 14.65 -20.30 3.30
CA VAL A 215 14.48 -19.93 4.71
C VAL A 215 12.99 -19.73 5.04
N TYR A 216 12.25 -19.02 4.18
CA TYR A 216 10.80 -18.86 4.34
C TYR A 216 10.09 -20.23 4.40
N LYS A 217 10.46 -21.14 3.51
CA LYS A 217 9.89 -22.50 3.44
C LYS A 217 10.21 -23.31 4.71
N VAL A 218 11.45 -23.33 5.18
CA VAL A 218 11.85 -24.03 6.42
C VAL A 218 11.06 -23.53 7.62
N TYR A 219 10.92 -22.21 7.77
CA TYR A 219 10.11 -21.63 8.85
C TYR A 219 8.63 -21.97 8.72
N SER A 220 8.10 -21.95 7.51
CA SER A 220 6.71 -22.33 7.21
C SER A 220 6.40 -23.78 7.61
N GLU A 221 7.28 -24.71 7.24
CA GLU A 221 7.17 -26.12 7.58
C GLU A 221 7.28 -26.34 9.09
N ARG A 222 8.22 -25.66 9.76
CA ARG A 222 8.39 -25.80 11.22
C ARG A 222 7.20 -25.23 12.01
N ILE A 223 6.68 -24.08 11.60
CA ILE A 223 5.47 -23.49 12.20
C ILE A 223 4.29 -24.44 12.02
N SER A 224 4.11 -24.98 10.80
CA SER A 224 3.03 -25.92 10.50
C SER A 224 3.12 -27.18 11.37
N ALA A 225 4.33 -27.73 11.55
CA ALA A 225 4.55 -28.89 12.40
C ALA A 225 4.23 -28.63 13.89
N ASP A 226 4.65 -27.47 14.42
CA ASP A 226 4.34 -27.10 15.81
C ASP A 226 2.85 -26.84 16.03
N VAL A 227 2.17 -26.22 15.05
CA VAL A 227 0.71 -26.03 15.06
C VAL A 227 -0.02 -27.37 14.97
N ALA A 228 0.43 -28.30 14.13
CA ALA A 228 -0.17 -29.63 14.04
C ALA A 228 -0.04 -30.41 15.35
N ARG A 229 1.08 -30.24 16.08
CA ARG A 229 1.35 -30.93 17.34
C ARG A 229 0.61 -30.33 18.54
N GLN A 230 0.50 -29.01 18.62
CA GLN A 230 0.02 -28.32 19.83
C GLN A 230 -1.29 -27.56 19.62
N GLY A 231 -1.79 -27.47 18.38
CA GLY A 231 -2.95 -26.66 18.02
C GLY A 231 -2.64 -25.16 17.99
N SER A 232 -3.68 -24.34 18.16
CA SER A 232 -3.59 -22.88 18.02
C SER A 232 -2.64 -22.20 19.02
N ILE A 233 -2.39 -22.80 20.19
CA ILE A 233 -1.48 -22.25 21.20
C ILE A 233 -0.03 -22.14 20.71
N ALA A 234 0.37 -22.97 19.73
CA ALA A 234 1.69 -22.89 19.12
C ALA A 234 1.99 -21.49 18.56
N THR A 235 0.98 -20.80 18.01
CA THR A 235 1.11 -19.46 17.43
C THR A 235 1.52 -18.39 18.45
N GLN A 236 1.30 -18.64 19.74
CA GLN A 236 1.64 -17.74 20.84
C GLN A 236 3.04 -18.01 21.41
N MET A 237 3.67 -19.14 21.06
CA MET A 237 4.99 -19.50 21.54
C MET A 237 6.06 -18.57 20.97
N SER A 238 7.04 -18.20 21.80
CA SER A 238 8.11 -17.25 21.45
C SER A 238 8.86 -17.63 20.17
N LEU A 239 9.20 -18.92 20.02
CA LEU A 239 9.93 -19.42 18.85
C LEU A 239 9.11 -19.26 17.55
N VAL A 240 7.84 -19.68 17.57
CA VAL A 240 6.91 -19.54 16.44
C VAL A 240 6.70 -18.08 16.08
N ARG A 241 6.51 -17.19 17.07
CA ARG A 241 6.40 -15.74 16.84
C ARG A 241 7.66 -15.17 16.20
N THR A 242 8.84 -15.65 16.59
CA THR A 242 10.11 -15.19 16.02
C THR A 242 10.27 -15.67 14.57
N MET A 243 9.95 -16.94 14.27
CA MET A 243 9.93 -17.46 12.89
C MET A 243 8.92 -16.71 12.00
N ARG A 244 7.71 -16.43 12.51
CA ARG A 244 6.71 -15.60 11.82
C ARG A 244 7.23 -14.19 11.54
N SER A 245 7.96 -13.59 12.49
CA SER A 245 8.58 -12.29 12.26
C SER A 245 9.60 -12.34 11.12
N ALA A 246 10.37 -13.42 10.96
CA ALA A 246 11.28 -13.58 9.83
C ALA A 246 10.52 -13.73 8.51
N LYS A 247 9.48 -14.58 8.46
CA LYS A 247 8.58 -14.72 7.30
C LYS A 247 7.98 -13.38 6.87
N LYS A 248 7.49 -12.59 7.82
CA LYS A 248 6.91 -11.26 7.57
C LYS A 248 7.93 -10.29 6.97
N GLU A 249 9.19 -10.33 7.39
CA GLU A 249 10.24 -9.50 6.79
C GLU A 249 10.61 -9.93 5.37
N VAL A 250 10.54 -11.23 5.04
CA VAL A 250 10.68 -11.73 3.65
C VAL A 250 9.54 -11.20 2.78
N LEU A 251 8.29 -11.33 3.24
CA LEU A 251 7.12 -10.84 2.48
C LEU A 251 7.19 -9.32 2.26
N ARG A 252 7.57 -8.55 3.30
CA ARG A 252 7.80 -7.10 3.19
C ARG A 252 8.88 -6.77 2.16
N LEU A 253 9.97 -7.53 2.12
CA LEU A 253 11.05 -7.29 1.16
C LEU A 253 10.60 -7.52 -0.27
N LEU A 254 9.82 -8.57 -0.50
CA LEU A 254 9.22 -8.85 -1.81
C LEU A 254 8.23 -7.74 -2.21
N ILE A 255 7.35 -7.32 -1.29
CA ILE A 255 6.41 -6.20 -1.51
C ILE A 255 7.18 -4.94 -1.93
N VAL A 256 8.16 -4.51 -1.13
CA VAL A 256 8.93 -3.29 -1.38
C VAL A 256 9.70 -3.38 -2.70
N PHE A 257 10.35 -4.53 -2.97
CA PHE A 257 11.06 -4.73 -4.23
C PHE A 257 10.14 -4.62 -5.44
N ILE A 258 8.98 -5.28 -5.41
CA ILE A 258 8.02 -5.24 -6.51
C ILE A 258 7.42 -3.83 -6.66
N ASP A 259 7.06 -3.16 -5.56
CA ASP A 259 6.55 -1.78 -5.58
C ASP A 259 7.53 -0.80 -6.23
N LYS A 260 8.83 -0.96 -5.92
CA LYS A 260 9.91 -0.12 -6.43
C LYS A 260 10.55 -0.62 -7.73
N SER A 261 10.08 -1.75 -8.26
CA SER A 261 10.54 -2.25 -9.55
C SER A 261 10.13 -1.31 -10.68
N GLY A 262 10.96 -1.23 -11.71
CA GLY A 262 10.77 -0.33 -12.83
C GLY A 262 12.01 -0.26 -13.73
N PRO A 263 11.86 0.32 -14.93
CA PRO A 263 12.96 0.49 -15.86
C PRO A 263 14.05 1.42 -15.28
N PRO A 264 15.30 1.28 -15.71
CA PRO A 264 15.84 0.26 -16.62
C PRO A 264 16.22 -1.08 -15.97
N GLU A 265 16.44 -1.16 -14.65
CA GLU A 265 17.03 -2.36 -14.03
C GLU A 265 16.02 -3.49 -13.75
N ALA A 266 14.76 -3.16 -13.47
CA ALA A 266 13.76 -4.13 -13.04
C ALA A 266 12.44 -3.95 -13.81
N GLU A 267 12.47 -4.16 -15.12
CA GLU A 267 11.27 -4.07 -15.95
C GLU A 267 10.19 -5.06 -15.53
N ALA A 268 8.92 -4.65 -15.61
CA ALA A 268 7.78 -5.43 -15.12
C ALA A 268 7.73 -6.85 -15.69
N ARG A 269 8.02 -7.03 -16.98
CA ARG A 269 8.06 -8.35 -17.62
C ARG A 269 9.18 -9.24 -17.05
N ALA A 270 10.37 -8.68 -16.84
CA ALA A 270 11.51 -9.43 -16.29
C ALA A 270 11.24 -9.84 -14.83
N VAL A 271 10.61 -8.95 -14.05
CA VAL A 271 10.19 -9.26 -12.68
C VAL A 271 9.12 -10.36 -12.67
N ALA A 272 8.09 -10.23 -13.51
CA ALA A 272 7.04 -11.23 -13.65
C ALA A 272 7.58 -12.62 -13.98
N GLN A 273 8.47 -12.71 -14.98
CA GLN A 273 8.98 -14.00 -15.45
C GLN A 273 10.07 -14.59 -14.55
N GLY A 274 10.92 -13.74 -13.95
CA GLY A 274 12.09 -14.19 -13.18
C GLY A 274 11.83 -14.42 -11.68
N PHE A 275 10.94 -13.63 -11.06
CA PHE A 275 10.78 -13.63 -9.61
C PHE A 275 9.44 -14.18 -9.14
N ILE A 276 8.35 -14.03 -9.91
CA ILE A 276 7.02 -14.43 -9.44
C ILE A 276 6.86 -15.95 -9.34
N PRO A 277 7.21 -16.78 -10.35
CA PRO A 277 7.00 -18.22 -10.24
C PRO A 277 7.68 -18.86 -9.02
N PRO A 278 8.96 -18.55 -8.69
CA PRO A 278 9.59 -19.06 -7.46
C PRO A 278 8.94 -18.60 -6.16
N VAL A 279 8.27 -17.44 -6.14
CA VAL A 279 7.57 -16.90 -4.98
C VAL A 279 6.25 -17.65 -4.72
N LEU A 280 5.55 -18.09 -5.78
CA LEU A 280 4.25 -18.76 -5.65
C LEU A 280 4.33 -20.06 -4.86
N ASP A 281 5.31 -20.92 -5.17
CA ASP A 281 5.41 -22.28 -4.63
C ASP A 281 5.51 -22.35 -3.10
N PRO A 282 6.47 -21.68 -2.42
CA PRO A 282 6.59 -21.75 -0.97
C PRO A 282 5.51 -20.97 -0.22
N ILE A 283 4.97 -19.89 -0.80
CA ILE A 283 4.08 -18.96 -0.10
C ILE A 283 2.61 -19.37 -0.20
N LEU A 284 2.11 -19.71 -1.40
CA LEU A 284 0.70 -20.03 -1.58
C LEU A 284 0.30 -21.31 -0.85
N GLY A 285 1.12 -22.36 -0.97
CA GLY A 285 0.86 -23.63 -0.31
C GLY A 285 0.92 -23.53 1.22
N ASP A 286 1.83 -22.71 1.74
CA ASP A 286 1.92 -22.41 3.18
C ASP A 286 0.66 -21.65 3.67
N TYR A 287 0.24 -20.61 2.95
CA TYR A 287 -0.94 -19.83 3.34
C TYR A 287 -2.22 -20.68 3.36
N GLN A 288 -2.47 -21.45 2.30
CA GLN A 288 -3.69 -22.25 2.16
C GLN A 288 -3.82 -23.32 3.25
N ARG A 289 -2.72 -24.05 3.53
CA ARG A 289 -2.73 -25.19 4.48
C ARG A 289 -2.68 -24.78 5.95
N ASN A 290 -2.23 -23.56 6.26
CA ASN A 290 -2.16 -23.09 7.64
C ASN A 290 -3.54 -22.85 8.25
N ILE A 291 -3.61 -22.91 9.58
CA ILE A 291 -4.78 -22.47 10.35
C ILE A 291 -4.95 -20.95 10.27
N ALA A 292 -6.18 -20.46 10.48
CA ALA A 292 -6.51 -19.04 10.39
C ALA A 292 -5.54 -18.12 11.18
N GLY A 293 -5.23 -18.46 12.44
CA GLY A 293 -4.33 -17.66 13.29
C GLY A 293 -2.84 -17.67 12.88
N ALA A 294 -2.45 -18.56 11.95
CA ALA A 294 -1.09 -18.68 11.43
C ALA A 294 -0.93 -18.12 10.00
N ARG A 295 -2.03 -17.71 9.35
CA ARG A 295 -1.99 -17.05 8.04
C ARG A 295 -1.58 -15.59 8.20
N ASP A 296 -0.54 -15.18 7.49
CA ASP A 296 -0.03 -13.81 7.56
C ASP A 296 -0.72 -12.93 6.48
N PRO A 297 -1.36 -11.80 6.85
CA PRO A 297 -2.10 -10.95 5.91
C PRO A 297 -1.18 -10.33 4.84
N GLU A 298 0.12 -10.18 5.11
CA GLU A 298 1.11 -9.71 4.14
C GLU A 298 1.19 -10.57 2.87
N VAL A 299 0.74 -11.83 2.90
CA VAL A 299 0.64 -12.66 1.69
C VAL A 299 -0.38 -12.06 0.70
N LEU A 300 -1.52 -11.58 1.20
CA LEU A 300 -2.51 -10.89 0.38
C LEU A 300 -1.96 -9.56 -0.13
N SER A 301 -1.26 -8.80 0.72
CA SER A 301 -0.64 -7.54 0.33
C SER A 301 0.48 -7.72 -0.72
N LEU A 302 1.23 -8.82 -0.64
CA LEU A 302 2.21 -9.21 -1.65
C LEU A 302 1.53 -9.42 -3.00
N PHE A 303 0.49 -10.24 -3.07
CA PHE A 303 -0.15 -10.53 -4.35
C PHE A 303 -0.99 -9.37 -4.89
N MET A 304 -1.50 -8.50 -4.02
CA MET A 304 -2.02 -7.19 -4.43
C MET A 304 -0.93 -6.39 -5.16
N THR A 305 0.24 -6.22 -4.53
CA THR A 305 1.36 -5.45 -5.10
C THR A 305 1.86 -6.06 -6.41
N VAL A 306 1.92 -7.40 -6.50
CA VAL A 306 2.25 -8.14 -7.74
C VAL A 306 1.29 -7.77 -8.86
N VAL A 307 -0.01 -7.82 -8.61
CA VAL A 307 -1.04 -7.52 -9.61
C VAL A 307 -1.02 -6.05 -10.01
N GLU A 308 -0.91 -5.12 -9.06
CA GLU A 308 -0.89 -3.68 -9.35
C GLU A 308 0.33 -3.24 -10.18
N LYS A 309 1.50 -3.79 -9.85
CA LYS A 309 2.77 -3.40 -10.48
C LYS A 309 3.01 -4.10 -11.79
N LEU A 310 2.72 -5.39 -11.86
CA LEU A 310 3.07 -6.22 -13.03
C LEU A 310 1.90 -6.37 -14.01
N LYS A 311 0.66 -6.10 -13.57
CA LYS A 311 -0.55 -6.01 -14.39
C LYS A 311 -0.69 -7.21 -15.34
N GLY A 312 -0.84 -6.94 -16.64
CA GLY A 312 -1.02 -7.94 -17.68
C GLY A 312 0.05 -9.03 -17.73
N HIS A 313 1.22 -8.82 -17.14
CA HIS A 313 2.32 -9.80 -17.16
C HIS A 313 2.14 -10.97 -16.20
N VAL A 314 1.18 -10.90 -15.27
CA VAL A 314 0.90 -11.96 -14.28
C VAL A 314 -0.53 -12.50 -14.39
N ILE A 315 -1.27 -12.18 -15.47
CA ILE A 315 -2.66 -12.62 -15.66
C ILE A 315 -2.79 -14.16 -15.55
N ASP A 316 -1.82 -14.89 -16.10
CA ASP A 316 -1.83 -16.36 -16.10
C ASP A 316 -1.56 -16.96 -14.71
N ASP A 317 -0.93 -16.22 -13.80
CA ASP A 317 -0.64 -16.64 -12.43
C ASP A 317 -1.81 -16.36 -11.47
N VAL A 318 -2.67 -15.39 -11.79
CA VAL A 318 -3.79 -14.96 -10.91
C VAL A 318 -4.74 -16.10 -10.53
N PRO A 319 -5.17 -17.01 -11.44
CA PRO A 319 -6.05 -18.11 -11.06
C PRO A 319 -5.45 -18.99 -9.95
N ARG A 320 -4.16 -19.29 -10.03
CA ARG A 320 -3.44 -20.08 -9.01
C ARG A 320 -3.35 -19.35 -7.67
N ILE A 321 -3.12 -18.03 -7.70
CA ILE A 321 -3.11 -17.20 -6.49
C ILE A 321 -4.49 -17.22 -5.83
N MET A 322 -5.55 -16.96 -6.61
CA MET A 322 -6.94 -16.93 -6.14
C MET A 322 -7.35 -18.27 -5.52
N GLU A 323 -7.03 -19.40 -6.15
CA GLU A 323 -7.34 -20.73 -5.61
C GLU A 323 -6.73 -20.95 -4.21
N ALA A 324 -5.51 -20.48 -3.98
CA ALA A 324 -4.82 -20.68 -2.71
C ALA A 324 -5.32 -19.74 -1.60
N VAL A 325 -5.65 -18.48 -1.92
CA VAL A 325 -5.93 -17.45 -0.90
C VAL A 325 -7.41 -17.12 -0.73
N PHE A 326 -8.24 -17.32 -1.75
CA PHE A 326 -9.58 -16.72 -1.80
C PHE A 326 -10.54 -17.34 -0.79
N GLU A 327 -10.89 -18.62 -0.97
CA GLU A 327 -11.90 -19.29 -0.14
C GLU A 327 -11.47 -19.36 1.33
N CYS A 328 -10.20 -19.71 1.57
CA CYS A 328 -9.70 -19.89 2.92
C CYS A 328 -9.64 -18.57 3.72
N THR A 329 -9.44 -17.43 3.04
CA THR A 329 -9.52 -16.09 3.65
C THR A 329 -10.97 -15.66 3.81
N LEU A 330 -11.82 -15.92 2.82
CA LEU A 330 -13.24 -15.57 2.89
C LEU A 330 -13.90 -16.20 4.12
N GLN A 331 -13.66 -17.50 4.36
CA GLN A 331 -14.15 -18.21 5.55
C GLN A 331 -13.69 -17.56 6.87
N MET A 332 -12.49 -16.96 6.90
CA MET A 332 -11.99 -16.24 8.09
C MET A 332 -12.77 -14.95 8.32
N ILE A 333 -12.97 -14.16 7.27
CA ILE A 333 -13.46 -12.78 7.41
C ILE A 333 -14.99 -12.67 7.43
N THR A 334 -15.72 -13.68 6.94
CA THR A 334 -17.20 -13.66 6.88
C THR A 334 -17.88 -14.31 8.08
N THR A 335 -17.13 -14.93 9.00
CA THR A 335 -17.71 -15.56 10.20
C THR A 335 -18.32 -14.51 11.14
N ASN A 336 -17.68 -13.34 11.26
CA ASN A 336 -18.17 -12.19 11.99
C ASN A 336 -17.52 -10.89 11.45
N PHE A 337 -17.95 -9.74 11.95
CA PHE A 337 -17.49 -8.42 11.50
C PHE A 337 -16.25 -7.89 12.26
N GLU A 338 -15.72 -8.62 13.24
CA GLU A 338 -14.71 -8.10 14.18
C GLU A 338 -13.33 -8.76 14.02
N ASP A 339 -13.31 -10.06 13.72
CA ASP A 339 -12.07 -10.83 13.63
C ASP A 339 -11.30 -10.55 12.32
N TYR A 340 -9.98 -10.69 12.39
CA TYR A 340 -9.04 -10.58 11.26
C TYR A 340 -9.18 -9.29 10.42
N PRO A 341 -9.16 -8.08 11.03
CA PRO A 341 -9.32 -6.83 10.31
C PRO A 341 -8.23 -6.60 9.25
N GLU A 342 -6.98 -6.99 9.55
CA GLU A 342 -5.85 -6.87 8.60
C GLU A 342 -6.05 -7.76 7.36
N HIS A 343 -6.54 -8.99 7.54
CA HIS A 343 -6.85 -9.90 6.43
C HIS A 343 -8.01 -9.37 5.60
N ARG A 344 -9.04 -8.81 6.25
CA ARG A 344 -10.21 -8.24 5.58
C ARG A 344 -9.83 -7.09 4.65
N ILE A 345 -9.06 -6.13 5.15
CA ILE A 345 -8.55 -5.01 4.34
C ILE A 345 -7.72 -5.54 3.18
N SER A 346 -6.71 -6.36 3.47
CA SER A 346 -5.79 -6.87 2.44
C SER A 346 -6.49 -7.74 1.39
N PHE A 347 -7.54 -8.48 1.77
CA PHE A 347 -8.33 -9.31 0.87
C PHE A 347 -9.11 -8.46 -0.14
N TYR A 348 -9.80 -7.41 0.32
CA TYR A 348 -10.57 -6.55 -0.57
C TYR A 348 -9.67 -5.67 -1.44
N GLU A 349 -8.54 -5.19 -0.91
CA GLU A 349 -7.53 -4.50 -1.72
C GLU A 349 -6.96 -5.42 -2.81
N PHE A 350 -6.63 -6.67 -2.48
CA PHE A 350 -6.22 -7.67 -3.47
C PHE A 350 -7.30 -7.92 -4.53
N LEU A 351 -8.56 -8.11 -4.11
CA LEU A 351 -9.67 -8.34 -5.04
C LEU A 351 -9.88 -7.13 -5.98
N ARG A 352 -9.79 -5.91 -5.44
CA ARG A 352 -9.86 -4.67 -6.22
C ARG A 352 -8.72 -4.60 -7.24
N ALA A 353 -7.49 -4.90 -6.83
CA ALA A 353 -6.33 -4.90 -7.72
C ALA A 353 -6.51 -5.90 -8.89
N VAL A 354 -7.00 -7.12 -8.60
CA VAL A 354 -7.31 -8.12 -9.63
C VAL A 354 -8.37 -7.61 -10.58
N ASN A 355 -9.45 -7.01 -10.07
CA ASN A 355 -10.50 -6.42 -10.90
C ASN A 355 -9.97 -5.30 -11.81
N LEU A 356 -9.12 -4.41 -11.30
CA LEU A 356 -8.60 -3.26 -12.05
C LEU A 356 -7.54 -3.62 -13.09
N HIS A 357 -6.67 -4.59 -12.80
CA HIS A 357 -5.46 -4.83 -13.60
C HIS A 357 -5.43 -6.18 -14.31
N CYS A 358 -6.18 -7.16 -13.79
CA CYS A 358 -6.21 -8.53 -14.29
C CYS A 358 -7.65 -9.06 -14.45
N PHE A 359 -8.61 -8.20 -14.82
CA PHE A 359 -10.03 -8.55 -14.95
C PHE A 359 -10.31 -9.88 -15.69
N PRO A 360 -9.66 -10.21 -16.83
CA PRO A 360 -9.90 -11.47 -17.52
C PRO A 360 -9.65 -12.70 -16.64
N ALA A 361 -8.72 -12.62 -15.68
CA ALA A 361 -8.43 -13.73 -14.77
C ALA A 361 -9.59 -14.05 -13.83
N LEU A 362 -10.47 -13.09 -13.49
CA LEU A 362 -11.67 -13.34 -12.67
C LEU A 362 -12.66 -14.29 -13.34
N PHE A 363 -12.61 -14.45 -14.68
CA PHE A 363 -13.48 -15.35 -15.43
C PHE A 363 -12.77 -16.64 -15.87
N ASN A 364 -11.46 -16.74 -15.63
CA ASN A 364 -10.67 -17.96 -15.86
C ASN A 364 -10.64 -18.90 -14.64
N ILE A 365 -11.24 -18.50 -13.52
CA ILE A 365 -11.44 -19.36 -12.34
C ILE A 365 -12.72 -20.18 -12.46
N PRO A 366 -12.87 -21.31 -11.72
CA PRO A 366 -14.07 -22.13 -11.76
C PRO A 366 -15.35 -21.34 -11.42
N PRO A 367 -16.52 -21.64 -12.03
CA PRO A 367 -17.78 -20.89 -11.81
C PRO A 367 -18.20 -20.77 -10.33
N ALA A 368 -17.91 -21.79 -9.51
CA ALA A 368 -18.15 -21.73 -8.07
C ALA A 368 -17.38 -20.59 -7.39
N HIS A 369 -16.12 -20.37 -7.77
CA HIS A 369 -15.29 -19.28 -7.25
C HIS A 369 -15.73 -17.92 -7.81
N GLN A 370 -16.19 -17.85 -9.07
CA GLN A 370 -16.77 -16.63 -9.63
C GLN A 370 -17.96 -16.14 -8.81
N LYS A 371 -18.85 -17.06 -8.41
CA LYS A 371 -19.96 -16.73 -7.50
C LYS A 371 -19.45 -16.21 -6.15
N LEU A 372 -18.44 -16.86 -5.56
CA LEU A 372 -17.86 -16.39 -4.29
C LEU A 372 -17.25 -14.99 -4.40
N VAL A 373 -16.69 -14.60 -5.55
CA VAL A 373 -16.23 -13.23 -5.80
C VAL A 373 -17.39 -12.25 -5.65
N ILE A 374 -18.52 -12.49 -6.33
CA ILE A 374 -19.68 -11.61 -6.26
C ILE A 374 -20.27 -11.58 -4.85
N ASP A 375 -20.44 -12.75 -4.24
CA ASP A 375 -20.99 -12.87 -2.88
C ASP A 375 -20.07 -12.13 -1.87
N SER A 376 -18.74 -12.17 -2.05
CA SER A 376 -17.79 -11.43 -1.19
C SER A 376 -17.88 -9.91 -1.34
N VAL A 377 -18.15 -9.40 -2.54
CA VAL A 377 -18.35 -7.96 -2.81
C VAL A 377 -19.67 -7.49 -2.19
N VAL A 378 -20.72 -8.30 -2.33
CA VAL A 378 -22.03 -8.05 -1.68
C VAL A 378 -21.90 -8.04 -0.15
N TRP A 379 -21.09 -8.95 0.41
CA TRP A 379 -20.81 -8.95 1.84
C TRP A 379 -20.04 -7.70 2.27
N ALA A 380 -19.04 -7.27 1.48
CA ALA A 380 -18.24 -6.07 1.76
C ALA A 380 -19.11 -4.82 1.86
N MET A 381 -19.99 -4.57 0.88
CA MET A 381 -20.83 -3.38 0.89
C MET A 381 -21.84 -3.35 2.05
N LYS A 382 -22.24 -4.53 2.57
CA LYS A 382 -23.10 -4.69 3.75
C LYS A 382 -22.35 -4.55 5.08
N HIS A 383 -21.03 -4.38 5.06
CA HIS A 383 -20.20 -4.32 6.26
C HIS A 383 -20.52 -3.10 7.14
N THR A 384 -20.34 -3.23 8.46
CA THR A 384 -20.59 -2.15 9.42
C THR A 384 -19.47 -1.11 9.44
N GLU A 385 -18.22 -1.53 9.29
CA GLU A 385 -17.08 -0.63 9.08
C GLU A 385 -17.17 0.09 7.74
N ARG A 386 -17.20 1.43 7.81
CA ARG A 386 -17.29 2.32 6.64
C ARG A 386 -16.24 2.03 5.58
N ASN A 387 -14.97 1.88 5.94
CA ASN A 387 -13.89 1.70 4.97
C ASN A 387 -14.07 0.43 4.13
N ILE A 388 -14.55 -0.66 4.73
CA ILE A 388 -14.83 -1.93 4.03
C ILE A 388 -16.06 -1.79 3.14
N SER A 389 -17.12 -1.17 3.65
CA SER A 389 -18.34 -0.90 2.87
C SER A 389 -18.06 -0.04 1.64
N ASP A 390 -17.35 1.08 1.82
CA ASP A 390 -16.95 1.99 0.74
C ASP A 390 -16.05 1.26 -0.28
N THR A 391 -15.10 0.44 0.17
CA THR A 391 -14.26 -0.40 -0.71
C THR A 391 -15.08 -1.43 -1.49
N GLY A 392 -16.07 -2.07 -0.87
CA GLY A 392 -16.98 -2.99 -1.54
C GLY A 392 -17.79 -2.34 -2.65
N LEU A 393 -18.30 -1.13 -2.41
CA LEU A 393 -19.03 -0.34 -3.39
C LEU A 393 -18.14 0.09 -4.56
N ASP A 394 -16.90 0.49 -4.28
CA ASP A 394 -15.90 0.80 -5.30
C ASP A 394 -15.59 -0.41 -6.19
N ILE A 395 -15.33 -1.58 -5.58
CA ILE A 395 -15.07 -2.83 -6.32
C ILE A 395 -16.26 -3.17 -7.21
N LEU A 396 -17.49 -3.08 -6.70
CA LEU A 396 -18.69 -3.39 -7.48
C LEU A 396 -18.84 -2.44 -8.68
N HIS A 397 -18.58 -1.15 -8.48
CA HIS A 397 -18.68 -0.16 -9.55
C HIS A 397 -17.63 -0.43 -10.64
N GLU A 398 -16.38 -0.65 -10.25
CA GLU A 398 -15.29 -1.01 -11.16
C GLU A 398 -15.57 -2.32 -11.90
N LEU A 399 -16.14 -3.31 -11.21
CA LEU A 399 -16.51 -4.60 -11.78
C LEU A 399 -17.58 -4.42 -12.87
N LEU A 400 -18.66 -3.67 -12.59
CA LEU A 400 -19.73 -3.42 -13.56
C LEU A 400 -19.21 -2.69 -14.81
N LEU A 401 -18.31 -1.71 -14.62
CA LEU A 401 -17.67 -1.02 -15.75
C LEU A 401 -16.82 -1.96 -16.60
N ASN A 402 -16.04 -2.86 -15.98
CA ASN A 402 -15.23 -3.84 -16.69
C ASN A 402 -16.08 -4.89 -17.42
N VAL A 403 -17.16 -5.36 -16.79
CA VAL A 403 -18.16 -6.25 -17.42
C VAL A 403 -18.76 -5.56 -18.66
N GLY A 404 -19.19 -4.31 -18.54
CA GLY A 404 -19.76 -3.55 -19.67
C GLY A 404 -18.79 -3.32 -20.83
N ARG A 405 -17.47 -3.30 -20.55
CA ARG A 405 -16.41 -3.22 -21.58
C ARG A 405 -16.05 -4.57 -22.20
N THR A 406 -16.65 -5.66 -21.73
CA THR A 406 -16.28 -7.04 -22.10
C THR A 406 -17.49 -7.81 -22.65
N PRO A 407 -17.85 -7.62 -23.93
CA PRO A 407 -19.14 -8.09 -24.48
C PRO A 407 -19.41 -9.59 -24.37
N HIS A 408 -18.36 -10.41 -24.45
CA HIS A 408 -18.46 -11.88 -24.42
C HIS A 408 -18.81 -12.44 -23.04
N ILE A 409 -18.56 -11.68 -21.96
CA ILE A 409 -18.90 -12.03 -20.58
C ILE A 409 -20.15 -11.30 -20.10
N ALA A 410 -20.36 -10.07 -20.60
CA ALA A 410 -21.37 -9.13 -20.12
C ALA A 410 -22.76 -9.74 -19.96
N GLN A 411 -23.29 -10.38 -21.01
CA GLN A 411 -24.66 -10.88 -21.00
C GLN A 411 -24.86 -12.02 -19.99
N GLY A 412 -23.94 -12.99 -19.94
CA GLY A 412 -24.00 -14.08 -18.95
C GLY A 412 -23.93 -13.54 -17.52
N PHE A 413 -23.07 -12.55 -17.27
CA PHE A 413 -23.01 -11.87 -15.99
C PHE A 413 -24.32 -11.15 -15.64
N TYR A 414 -24.91 -10.41 -16.58
CA TYR A 414 -26.15 -9.68 -16.33
C TYR A 414 -27.31 -10.61 -16.02
N GLN A 415 -27.46 -11.70 -16.78
CA GLN A 415 -28.50 -12.70 -16.55
C GLN A 415 -28.40 -13.31 -15.14
N GLN A 416 -27.18 -13.60 -14.70
CA GLN A 416 -26.95 -14.31 -13.44
C GLN A 416 -26.98 -13.40 -12.20
N TYR A 417 -26.46 -12.18 -12.30
CA TYR A 417 -26.15 -11.36 -11.12
C TYR A 417 -26.83 -9.98 -11.08
N LEU A 418 -27.20 -9.38 -12.22
CA LEU A 418 -27.61 -7.97 -12.25
C LEU A 418 -28.85 -7.69 -11.39
N LEU A 419 -29.87 -8.55 -11.46
CA LEU A 419 -31.10 -8.36 -10.69
C LEU A 419 -30.84 -8.42 -9.17
N ALA A 420 -30.04 -9.40 -8.73
CA ALA A 420 -29.67 -9.55 -7.33
C ALA A 420 -28.82 -8.37 -6.85
N LEU A 421 -27.84 -7.91 -7.64
CA LEU A 421 -27.01 -6.75 -7.32
C LEU A 421 -27.84 -5.46 -7.17
N ILE A 422 -28.82 -5.24 -8.06
CA ILE A 422 -29.74 -4.10 -7.92
C ILE A 422 -30.49 -4.19 -6.58
N GLN A 423 -31.03 -5.36 -6.23
CA GLN A 423 -31.75 -5.54 -4.96
C GLN A 423 -30.85 -5.32 -3.75
N ASP A 424 -29.63 -5.88 -3.76
CA ASP A 424 -28.70 -5.75 -2.63
C ASP A 424 -28.23 -4.30 -2.45
N VAL A 425 -27.85 -3.58 -3.53
CA VAL A 425 -27.46 -2.16 -3.44
C VAL A 425 -28.65 -1.31 -2.97
N PHE A 426 -29.85 -1.61 -3.45
CA PHE A 426 -31.05 -0.90 -3.02
C PHE A 426 -31.35 -1.14 -1.54
N ALA A 427 -31.22 -2.38 -1.06
CA ALA A 427 -31.41 -2.74 0.35
C ALA A 427 -30.43 -2.00 1.26
N VAL A 428 -29.14 -1.99 0.91
CA VAL A 428 -28.08 -1.28 1.68
C VAL A 428 -28.32 0.23 1.67
N MET A 429 -28.73 0.81 0.54
CA MET A 429 -29.07 2.23 0.47
C MET A 429 -30.24 2.62 1.39
N THR A 430 -31.21 1.72 1.54
CA THR A 430 -32.37 1.93 2.43
C THR A 430 -32.12 1.55 3.89
N ASP A 431 -30.94 1.03 4.24
CA ASP A 431 -30.54 0.79 5.62
C ASP A 431 -30.07 2.10 6.29
N ARG A 432 -30.30 2.20 7.60
CA ARG A 432 -29.88 3.31 8.45
C ARG A 432 -28.37 3.29 8.74
N LEU A 433 -27.71 2.14 8.59
CA LEU A 433 -26.29 1.98 8.91
C LEU A 433 -25.35 2.52 7.82
N HIS A 434 -25.75 2.47 6.55
CA HIS A 434 -24.85 2.72 5.41
C HIS A 434 -25.03 4.09 4.76
N LYS A 435 -25.51 5.09 5.51
CA LYS A 435 -25.75 6.46 5.00
C LYS A 435 -24.51 7.09 4.38
N SER A 436 -23.30 6.77 4.86
CA SER A 436 -22.05 7.31 4.34
C SER A 436 -21.77 6.90 2.88
N GLY A 437 -22.22 5.71 2.47
CA GLY A 437 -22.02 5.16 1.12
C GLY A 437 -23.01 5.68 0.07
N PHE A 438 -23.94 6.59 0.45
CA PHE A 438 -25.06 7.03 -0.38
C PHE A 438 -24.66 7.52 -1.78
N LYS A 439 -23.51 8.19 -1.91
CA LYS A 439 -22.96 8.62 -3.20
C LYS A 439 -22.72 7.44 -4.14
N MET A 440 -22.06 6.39 -3.64
CA MET A 440 -21.73 5.22 -4.45
C MET A 440 -22.96 4.34 -4.69
N HIS A 441 -23.87 4.21 -3.72
CA HIS A 441 -25.18 3.59 -3.95
C HIS A 441 -25.93 4.27 -5.11
N SER A 442 -25.99 5.59 -5.10
CA SER A 442 -26.64 6.37 -6.17
C SER A 442 -25.97 6.17 -7.52
N THR A 443 -24.63 6.14 -7.53
CA THR A 443 -23.83 5.93 -8.74
C THR A 443 -24.09 4.56 -9.34
N LEU A 444 -24.08 3.51 -8.51
CA LEU A 444 -24.33 2.12 -8.90
C LEU A 444 -25.75 1.91 -9.42
N LEU A 445 -26.76 2.38 -8.69
CA LEU A 445 -28.16 2.25 -9.10
C LEU A 445 -28.39 2.96 -10.44
N ARG A 446 -27.92 4.21 -10.57
CA ARG A 446 -28.04 4.96 -11.84
C ARG A 446 -27.40 4.18 -12.99
N HIS A 447 -26.19 3.67 -12.78
CA HIS A 447 -25.50 2.87 -13.79
C HIS A 447 -26.31 1.64 -14.21
N MET A 448 -26.77 0.83 -13.24
CA MET A 448 -27.51 -0.41 -13.51
C MET A 448 -28.88 -0.16 -14.16
N PHE A 449 -29.66 0.83 -13.69
CA PHE A 449 -30.95 1.16 -14.28
C PHE A 449 -30.81 1.71 -15.71
N HIS A 450 -29.85 2.62 -15.93
CA HIS A 450 -29.64 3.22 -17.25
C HIS A 450 -29.10 2.19 -18.24
N LEU A 451 -28.24 1.26 -17.79
CA LEU A 451 -27.75 0.13 -18.59
C LEU A 451 -28.89 -0.74 -19.11
N VAL A 452 -29.90 -1.04 -18.27
CA VAL A 452 -31.10 -1.77 -18.70
C VAL A 452 -31.97 -0.91 -19.63
N GLN A 453 -32.21 0.35 -19.28
CA GLN A 453 -33.06 1.27 -20.07
C GLN A 453 -32.50 1.56 -21.47
N MET A 454 -31.18 1.59 -21.63
CA MET A 454 -30.50 1.75 -22.92
C MET A 454 -30.46 0.47 -23.76
N ASN A 455 -31.13 -0.61 -23.33
CA ASN A 455 -31.14 -1.93 -23.98
C ASN A 455 -29.74 -2.54 -24.17
N GLN A 456 -28.79 -2.25 -23.26
CA GLN A 456 -27.47 -2.90 -23.28
C GLN A 456 -27.53 -4.34 -22.71
N VAL A 457 -28.57 -4.66 -21.95
CA VAL A 457 -28.88 -6.03 -21.52
C VAL A 457 -29.85 -6.65 -22.52
N THR A 458 -29.34 -7.57 -23.33
CA THR A 458 -30.10 -8.22 -24.41
C THR A 458 -30.69 -9.56 -23.98
N VAL A 459 -30.13 -10.19 -22.94
CA VAL A 459 -30.65 -11.42 -22.34
C VAL A 459 -31.79 -11.12 -21.36
N PRO A 460 -32.80 -12.01 -21.25
CA PRO A 460 -33.92 -11.78 -20.33
C PRO A 460 -33.45 -11.82 -18.86
N LEU A 461 -33.83 -10.81 -18.09
CA LEU A 461 -33.60 -10.73 -16.63
C LEU A 461 -34.65 -11.50 -15.80
N TYR A 462 -35.59 -12.14 -16.47
CA TYR A 462 -36.73 -12.86 -15.92
C TYR A 462 -36.79 -14.26 -16.52
N ASP A 463 -37.52 -15.16 -15.89
CA ASP A 463 -37.82 -16.46 -16.47
C ASP A 463 -38.82 -16.30 -17.63
N PRO A 464 -38.40 -16.58 -18.90
CA PRO A 464 -39.28 -16.44 -20.06
C PRO A 464 -40.53 -17.31 -20.01
N ALA A 465 -40.54 -18.40 -19.22
CA ALA A 465 -41.70 -19.28 -19.08
C ALA A 465 -42.83 -18.66 -18.25
N SER A 466 -42.51 -17.70 -17.38
CA SER A 466 -43.46 -17.05 -16.46
C SER A 466 -43.89 -15.65 -16.92
N ALA A 467 -43.27 -15.13 -17.97
CA ALA A 467 -43.40 -13.76 -18.43
C ALA A 467 -44.47 -13.58 -19.53
N PRO A 468 -45.25 -12.48 -19.53
CA PRO A 468 -46.13 -12.14 -20.64
C PRO A 468 -45.38 -12.01 -21.99
N ALA A 469 -46.05 -12.36 -23.08
CA ALA A 469 -45.49 -12.24 -24.43
C ALA A 469 -45.10 -10.78 -24.74
N GLY A 470 -43.86 -10.58 -25.20
CA GLY A 470 -43.32 -9.25 -25.53
C GLY A 470 -42.83 -8.42 -24.33
N GLN A 471 -42.71 -9.02 -23.13
CA GLN A 471 -42.09 -8.35 -21.99
C GLN A 471 -40.66 -7.92 -22.35
N SER A 472 -40.30 -6.68 -22.00
CA SER A 472 -38.94 -6.15 -22.16
C SER A 472 -38.23 -6.05 -20.82
N ASN A 473 -36.90 -6.11 -20.80
CA ASN A 473 -36.12 -5.94 -19.57
C ASN A 473 -36.47 -4.65 -18.81
N PRO A 474 -36.60 -3.47 -19.45
CA PRO A 474 -37.00 -2.25 -18.74
C PRO A 474 -38.41 -2.33 -18.16
N SER A 475 -39.36 -2.95 -18.86
CA SER A 475 -40.74 -3.11 -18.35
C SER A 475 -40.80 -4.10 -17.19
N PHE A 476 -40.05 -5.20 -17.27
CA PHE A 476 -39.92 -6.16 -16.17
C PHE A 476 -39.32 -5.50 -14.93
N LEU A 477 -38.18 -4.82 -15.08
CA LEU A 477 -37.47 -4.25 -13.95
C LEU A 477 -38.30 -3.15 -13.24
N ARG A 478 -39.03 -2.31 -13.98
CA ARG A 478 -39.99 -1.34 -13.40
C ARG A 478 -41.03 -2.02 -12.52
N GLY A 479 -41.67 -3.07 -13.02
CA GLY A 479 -42.69 -3.83 -12.29
C GLY A 479 -42.10 -4.53 -11.05
N HIS A 480 -40.92 -5.13 -11.21
CA HIS A 480 -40.21 -5.81 -10.13
C HIS A 480 -39.85 -4.87 -8.98
N ILE A 481 -39.23 -3.72 -9.28
CA ILE A 481 -38.86 -2.73 -8.26
C ILE A 481 -40.10 -2.09 -7.63
N SER A 482 -41.16 -1.83 -8.39
CA SER A 482 -42.41 -1.32 -7.84
C SER A 482 -43.01 -2.28 -6.81
N ASN A 483 -43.05 -3.58 -7.13
CA ASN A 483 -43.55 -4.61 -6.22
C ASN A 483 -42.66 -4.77 -5.00
N LEU A 484 -41.33 -4.73 -5.17
CA LEU A 484 -40.36 -4.77 -4.09
C LEU A 484 -40.60 -3.62 -3.10
N LEU A 485 -40.72 -2.38 -3.60
CA LEU A 485 -40.93 -1.20 -2.77
C LEU A 485 -42.26 -1.22 -2.02
N ILE A 486 -43.34 -1.66 -2.68
CA ILE A 486 -44.66 -1.78 -2.04
C ILE A 486 -44.64 -2.83 -0.93
N ALA A 487 -43.94 -3.96 -1.16
CA ALA A 487 -43.81 -5.02 -0.17
C ALA A 487 -42.93 -4.59 1.03
N SER A 488 -41.80 -3.95 0.75
CA SER A 488 -40.85 -3.49 1.79
C SER A 488 -41.35 -2.27 2.58
N PHE A 489 -42.10 -1.37 1.94
CA PHE A 489 -42.59 -0.13 2.55
C PHE A 489 -44.11 0.03 2.38
N PRO A 490 -44.94 -0.70 3.17
CA PRO A 490 -46.39 -0.67 3.05
C PRO A 490 -47.05 0.71 3.26
N ASN A 491 -46.30 1.65 3.84
CA ASN A 491 -46.76 3.03 4.06
C ASN A 491 -46.76 3.88 2.77
N LEU A 492 -46.11 3.44 1.69
CA LEU A 492 -46.05 4.16 0.43
C LEU A 492 -47.28 3.86 -0.44
N THR A 493 -47.86 4.90 -1.04
CA THR A 493 -48.93 4.72 -2.01
C THR A 493 -48.38 4.22 -3.35
N LYS A 494 -49.19 3.47 -4.10
CA LYS A 494 -48.82 2.99 -5.45
C LYS A 494 -48.41 4.14 -6.39
N SER A 495 -49.04 5.31 -6.24
CA SER A 495 -48.70 6.49 -7.05
C SER A 495 -47.33 7.07 -6.69
N GLN A 496 -46.97 7.12 -5.40
CA GLN A 496 -45.64 7.57 -4.98
C GLN A 496 -44.55 6.63 -5.50
N VAL A 497 -44.77 5.31 -5.38
CA VAL A 497 -43.85 4.29 -5.89
C VAL A 497 -43.70 4.41 -7.41
N ALA A 498 -44.80 4.58 -8.16
CA ALA A 498 -44.73 4.72 -9.61
C ALA A 498 -43.92 5.95 -10.06
N VAL A 499 -44.13 7.11 -9.43
CA VAL A 499 -43.37 8.33 -9.74
C VAL A 499 -41.88 8.16 -9.43
N PHE A 500 -41.56 7.56 -8.27
CA PHE A 500 -40.18 7.28 -7.90
C PHE A 500 -39.50 6.34 -8.88
N VAL A 501 -40.15 5.22 -9.22
CA VAL A 501 -39.60 4.22 -10.15
C VAL A 501 -39.40 4.80 -11.53
N GLU A 502 -40.33 5.61 -12.07
CA GLU A 502 -40.10 6.25 -13.38
C GLU A 502 -38.85 7.16 -13.38
N GLY A 503 -38.61 7.90 -12.30
CA GLY A 503 -37.39 8.70 -12.17
C GLY A 503 -36.09 7.87 -12.20
N LEU A 504 -36.11 6.62 -11.72
CA LEU A 504 -34.93 5.74 -11.77
C LEU A 504 -34.49 5.37 -13.19
N PHE A 505 -35.40 5.46 -14.17
CA PHE A 505 -35.14 5.13 -15.58
C PHE A 505 -35.00 6.37 -16.47
N ASP A 506 -35.03 7.60 -15.92
CA ASP A 506 -34.87 8.81 -16.72
C ASP A 506 -33.40 9.02 -17.11
N LEU A 507 -33.10 8.67 -18.37
CA LEU A 507 -31.76 8.81 -18.96
C LEU A 507 -31.22 10.25 -18.98
N LYS A 508 -32.09 11.26 -18.81
CA LYS A 508 -31.69 12.67 -18.78
C LYS A 508 -31.19 13.11 -17.41
N MET A 509 -31.46 12.34 -16.35
CA MET A 509 -30.95 12.65 -15.02
C MET A 509 -29.44 12.44 -14.96
N ASP A 510 -28.73 13.53 -14.71
CA ASP A 510 -27.33 13.48 -14.32
C ASP A 510 -27.18 12.91 -12.89
N LEU A 511 -25.96 12.57 -12.50
CA LEU A 511 -25.71 11.95 -11.18
C LEU A 511 -26.19 12.83 -10.00
N PRO A 512 -25.94 14.17 -9.98
CA PRO A 512 -26.48 15.04 -8.94
C PRO A 512 -28.01 15.02 -8.85
N THR A 513 -28.72 15.09 -9.97
CA THR A 513 -30.19 15.08 -9.98
C THR A 513 -30.74 13.73 -9.58
N PHE A 514 -30.12 12.63 -10.04
CA PHE A 514 -30.49 11.27 -9.64
C PHE A 514 -30.27 11.04 -8.13
N LYS A 515 -29.16 11.56 -7.58
CA LYS A 515 -28.87 11.52 -6.15
C LYS A 515 -29.91 12.29 -5.34
N ALA A 516 -30.33 13.47 -5.81
CA ALA A 516 -31.40 14.24 -5.17
C ALA A 516 -32.72 13.46 -5.18
N HIS A 517 -33.09 12.85 -6.31
CA HIS A 517 -34.28 12.00 -6.43
C HIS A 517 -34.29 10.83 -5.44
N LEU A 518 -33.16 10.13 -5.29
CA LEU A 518 -33.00 9.07 -4.28
C LEU A 518 -33.09 9.61 -2.85
N ARG A 519 -32.49 10.78 -2.58
CA ARG A 519 -32.46 11.39 -1.25
C ARG A 519 -33.87 11.80 -0.82
N ASP A 520 -34.62 12.43 -1.71
CA ASP A 520 -36.00 12.84 -1.47
C ASP A 520 -36.91 11.64 -1.19
N PHE A 521 -36.68 10.52 -1.89
CA PHE A 521 -37.36 9.26 -1.59
C PHE A 521 -37.01 8.72 -0.20
N LEU A 522 -35.72 8.68 0.17
CA LEU A 522 -35.31 8.23 1.51
C LEU A 522 -35.95 9.09 2.60
N ILE A 523 -35.96 10.41 2.47
CA ILE A 523 -36.57 11.33 3.45
C ILE A 523 -38.08 11.10 3.60
N GLN A 524 -38.77 10.68 2.53
CA GLN A 524 -40.19 10.32 2.60
C GLN A 524 -40.45 9.02 3.37
N LEU A 525 -39.44 8.16 3.54
CA LEU A 525 -39.55 6.98 4.38
C LEU A 525 -39.59 7.42 5.85
N LYS A 526 -40.64 6.98 6.58
CA LYS A 526 -40.82 7.30 8.01
C LYS A 526 -39.55 7.04 8.83
N GLU A 527 -38.81 6.01 8.47
CA GLU A 527 -37.59 5.56 9.13
C GLU A 527 -36.43 6.58 9.06
N PHE A 528 -36.35 7.37 7.99
CA PHE A 528 -35.33 8.41 7.80
C PHE A 528 -35.84 9.81 8.17
N SER A 529 -37.16 10.00 8.26
CA SER A 529 -37.76 11.30 8.55
C SER A 529 -37.47 11.84 9.96
N ALA A 530 -37.14 10.96 10.91
CA ALA A 530 -36.91 11.30 12.32
C ALA A 530 -35.43 11.20 12.76
N GLU A 531 -34.51 10.91 11.84
CA GLU A 531 -33.09 10.64 12.15
C GLU A 531 -32.15 11.75 11.67
N ASP A 532 -30.91 11.72 12.18
CA ASP A 532 -29.82 12.52 11.61
C ASP A 532 -29.48 11.99 10.20
N ASN A 533 -29.60 12.90 9.24
CA ASN A 533 -29.37 12.67 7.81
C ASN A 533 -28.09 13.37 7.29
N SER A 534 -27.24 13.88 8.19
CA SER A 534 -25.96 14.50 7.86
C SER A 534 -25.08 13.63 6.94
N GLY A 535 -25.11 12.30 7.13
CA GLY A 535 -24.38 11.34 6.31
C GLY A 535 -24.74 11.36 4.81
N LEU A 536 -25.97 11.77 4.46
CA LEU A 536 -26.41 11.90 3.06
C LEU A 536 -25.82 13.13 2.34
N PHE A 537 -25.19 14.03 3.10
CA PHE A 537 -24.54 15.27 2.63
C PHE A 537 -23.02 15.26 2.84
N SER A 538 -22.43 14.07 3.04
CA SER A 538 -20.99 13.89 3.27
C SER A 538 -20.14 14.46 2.13
N GLU A 539 -20.55 14.24 0.88
CA GLU A 539 -19.85 14.73 -0.31
C GLU A 539 -19.84 16.26 -0.39
N GLU A 540 -20.99 16.90 -0.13
CA GLU A 540 -21.11 18.36 -0.14
C GLU A 540 -20.18 18.98 0.94
N THR A 541 -20.10 18.33 2.11
CA THR A 541 -19.22 18.73 3.21
C THR A 541 -17.74 18.53 2.87
N GLU A 542 -17.38 17.39 2.29
CA GLU A 542 -16.02 17.07 1.86
C GLU A 542 -15.53 18.01 0.75
N HIS A 543 -16.41 18.37 -0.19
CA HIS A 543 -16.09 19.31 -1.26
C HIS A 543 -15.81 20.72 -0.71
N VAL A 544 -16.63 21.23 0.22
CA VAL A 544 -16.39 22.52 0.88
C VAL A 544 -15.06 22.49 1.66
N LYS A 545 -14.80 21.42 2.41
CA LYS A 545 -13.54 21.26 3.16
C LYS A 545 -12.33 21.22 2.22
N ARG A 546 -12.42 20.48 1.11
CA ARG A 546 -11.34 20.42 0.10
C ARG A 546 -11.05 21.79 -0.49
N GLN A 547 -12.07 22.57 -0.82
CA GLN A 547 -11.89 23.93 -1.32
C GLN A 547 -11.22 24.85 -0.29
N GLN A 548 -11.59 24.73 0.99
CA GLN A 548 -10.96 25.48 2.07
C GLN A 548 -9.49 25.07 2.26
N ASP A 549 -9.20 23.77 2.23
CA ASP A 549 -7.83 23.23 2.36
C ASP A 549 -6.96 23.63 1.16
N GLU A 550 -7.51 23.59 -0.06
CA GLU A 550 -6.84 24.06 -1.28
C GLU A 550 -6.54 25.55 -1.23
N ALA A 551 -7.48 26.38 -0.79
CA ALA A 551 -7.28 27.81 -0.62
C ALA A 551 -6.22 28.12 0.44
N ALA A 552 -6.25 27.42 1.59
CA ALA A 552 -5.25 27.57 2.65
C ALA A 552 -3.85 27.11 2.19
N SER A 553 -3.77 26.00 1.44
CA SER A 553 -2.52 25.50 0.85
C SER A 553 -1.96 26.45 -0.20
N ALA A 554 -2.82 27.00 -1.08
CA ALA A 554 -2.42 28.02 -2.06
C ALA A 554 -1.88 29.27 -1.37
N HIS A 555 -2.54 29.74 -0.31
CA HIS A 555 -2.05 30.87 0.47
C HIS A 555 -0.68 30.59 1.11
N ARG A 556 -0.50 29.40 1.71
CA ARG A 556 0.80 28.97 2.26
C ARG A 556 1.90 28.91 1.20
N ARG A 557 1.60 28.49 -0.03
CA ARG A 557 2.57 28.46 -1.15
C ARG A 557 3.00 29.86 -1.59
N CYS A 558 2.13 30.86 -1.47
CA CYS A 558 2.45 32.25 -1.84
C CYS A 558 3.38 32.96 -0.85
N VAL A 559 3.58 32.41 0.37
CA VAL A 559 4.41 33.03 1.41
C VAL A 559 5.67 32.18 1.64
N PRO A 560 6.85 32.65 1.21
CA PRO A 560 8.11 31.94 1.45
C PRO A 560 8.34 31.68 2.95
N GLY A 561 8.67 30.44 3.31
CA GLY A 561 8.96 30.02 4.68
C GLY A 561 7.79 29.40 5.46
N LEU A 562 6.54 29.49 4.97
CA LEU A 562 5.40 28.77 5.59
C LEU A 562 5.36 27.29 5.22
N LEU A 563 6.02 26.90 4.13
CA LEU A 563 6.25 25.51 3.78
C LEU A 563 7.61 25.07 4.30
N LYS A 564 7.65 23.94 5.00
CA LYS A 564 8.91 23.31 5.40
C LYS A 564 9.65 22.84 4.14
N PRO A 565 10.99 22.84 4.12
CA PRO A 565 11.76 22.28 3.00
C PRO A 565 11.42 20.82 2.66
N SER A 566 10.91 20.05 3.62
CA SER A 566 10.39 18.70 3.39
C SER A 566 9.13 18.66 2.53
N GLU A 567 8.31 19.71 2.58
CA GLU A 567 7.03 19.85 1.85
C GLU A 567 7.21 20.45 0.45
N ILE A 568 8.43 20.85 0.09
CA ILE A 568 8.76 21.44 -1.21
C ILE A 568 9.59 20.43 -2.02
N ASP A 569 9.12 20.09 -3.22
CA ASP A 569 9.87 19.29 -4.19
C ASP A 569 10.75 20.23 -5.03
N ASN A 570 12.04 20.28 -4.70
CA ASN A 570 13.04 21.16 -5.31
C ASN A 570 13.97 20.38 -6.27
N ASP A 571 13.45 19.39 -6.97
CA ASP A 571 14.19 18.58 -7.95
C ASP A 571 13.97 19.06 -9.41
N LEU A 572 13.51 20.30 -9.59
CA LEU A 572 13.58 21.02 -10.87
C LEU A 572 14.93 21.74 -11.04
#